data_AF-A0A8S3G484-F1
#
_entry.id   AF-A0A8S3G484-F1
#
_cell.length_a   1.000
_cell.length_b   1.000
_cell.length_c   1.000
_cell.angle_alpha   90.00
_cell.angle_beta   90.00
_cell.angle_gamma   90.00
#
_symmetry.space_group_name_H-M   'P 1'
#
loop_
_entity.id
_entity.type
_entity.pdbx_description
1 polymer ?
#
loop_
_entity_poly.entity_id
_entity_poly.type
_entity_poly.pdbx_seq_one_letter_code
_entity_poly.pdbx_strand_id
1 'polypeptide(L)'
;MCLSRISKGFLCTSIFFARLDYSAYGRGLEMYDSSYASYVSFFHIERIQRHPVLNVFIDIIRQRLIDIRKLKLKLTKEQQDHKYENEKLSQLTRFRWSLAYTLIHNEQLKRYRKHRLS
;
A
#
# COMPACT_ATOMS: atom_id res chain seq x y z
N MET A 1 12.90 -13.56 -45.86
CA MET A 1 12.81 -12.83 -44.57
C MET A 1 11.38 -12.65 -44.05
N CYS A 2 10.38 -12.43 -44.91
CA CYS A 2 8.99 -12.24 -44.45
C CYS A 2 8.35 -13.54 -43.92
N LEU A 3 8.47 -14.66 -44.64
CA LEU A 3 7.95 -15.98 -44.22
C LEU A 3 8.55 -16.46 -42.89
N SER A 4 9.84 -16.24 -42.66
CA SER A 4 10.51 -16.57 -41.40
C SER A 4 10.04 -15.70 -40.22
N ARG A 5 9.58 -14.46 -40.47
CA ARG A 5 8.98 -13.61 -39.43
C ARG A 5 7.57 -14.05 -39.10
N ILE A 6 6.77 -14.37 -40.12
CA ILE A 6 5.37 -14.80 -39.95
C ILE A 6 5.31 -16.13 -39.20
N SER A 7 6.11 -17.12 -39.62
CA SER A 7 6.19 -18.43 -38.95
C SER A 7 6.61 -18.32 -37.48
N LYS A 8 7.65 -17.52 -37.18
CA LYS A 8 8.08 -17.28 -35.79
C LYS A 8 7.01 -16.57 -34.97
N GLY A 9 6.35 -15.57 -35.55
CA GLY A 9 5.24 -14.85 -34.90
C GLY A 9 4.11 -15.80 -34.53
N PHE A 10 3.65 -16.61 -35.49
CA PHE A 10 2.59 -17.58 -35.29
C PHE A 10 2.92 -18.62 -34.21
N LEU A 11 4.12 -19.22 -34.27
CA LEU A 11 4.57 -20.19 -33.27
C LEU A 11 4.64 -19.56 -31.87
N CYS A 12 5.18 -18.35 -31.76
CA CYS A 12 5.27 -17.60 -30.50
C CYS A 12 3.86 -17.33 -29.94
N THR A 13 2.96 -16.78 -30.75
CA THR A 13 1.58 -16.50 -30.33
C THR A 13 0.84 -17.77 -29.91
N SER A 14 1.02 -18.90 -30.61
CA SER A 14 0.37 -20.17 -30.23
C SER A 14 0.88 -20.72 -28.89
N ILE A 15 2.17 -20.59 -28.60
CA ILE A 15 2.74 -21.03 -27.31
C ILE A 15 2.28 -20.12 -26.17
N PHE A 16 2.23 -18.80 -26.40
CA PHE A 16 1.85 -17.83 -25.38
C PHE A 16 0.35 -17.54 -25.30
N PHE A 17 -0.47 -18.12 -26.17
CA PHE A 17 -1.92 -17.89 -26.18
C PHE A 17 -2.60 -18.28 -24.86
N ALA A 18 -2.07 -19.29 -24.19
CA ALA A 18 -2.59 -19.73 -22.88
C ALA A 18 -2.13 -18.83 -21.72
N ARG A 19 -1.18 -17.92 -21.92
CA ARG A 19 -0.65 -17.04 -20.88
C ARG A 19 -1.34 -15.67 -20.95
N LEU A 20 -2.04 -15.33 -19.88
CA LEU A 20 -2.80 -14.07 -19.75
C LEU A 20 -1.91 -12.84 -19.53
N ASP A 21 -0.65 -13.04 -19.13
CA ASP A 21 0.31 -11.99 -18.82
C ASP A 21 0.86 -11.26 -20.06
N TYR A 22 0.55 -11.76 -21.27
CA TYR A 22 1.05 -11.22 -22.52
C TYR A 22 -0.08 -11.03 -23.52
N SER A 23 -0.15 -9.85 -24.14
CA SER A 23 -1.06 -9.66 -25.27
C SER A 23 -0.40 -10.10 -26.57
N ALA A 24 -1.13 -10.86 -27.38
CA ALA A 24 -0.68 -11.23 -28.73
C ALA A 24 -0.60 -10.01 -29.68
N TYR A 25 -1.23 -8.90 -29.30
CA TYR A 25 -1.22 -7.65 -30.02
C TYR A 25 -0.04 -6.77 -29.57
N GLY A 26 0.42 -5.88 -30.45
CA GLY A 26 1.45 -4.90 -30.10
C GLY A 26 0.98 -3.90 -29.04
N ARG A 27 1.93 -3.18 -28.44
CA ARG A 27 1.73 -2.29 -27.27
C ARG A 27 0.57 -1.29 -27.36
N GLY A 28 0.24 -0.83 -28.57
CA GLY A 28 -0.87 0.11 -28.80
C GLY A 28 -2.26 -0.55 -28.83
N LEU A 29 -2.33 -1.87 -28.98
CA LEU A 29 -3.57 -2.64 -29.12
C LEU A 29 -3.74 -3.70 -28.03
N GLU A 30 -2.89 -3.70 -26.99
CA GLU A 30 -2.97 -4.69 -25.90
C GLU A 30 -4.35 -4.71 -25.22
N MET A 31 -5.01 -3.56 -25.12
CA MET A 31 -6.34 -3.43 -24.50
C MET A 31 -7.48 -3.97 -25.37
N TYR A 32 -7.23 -4.25 -26.66
CA TYR A 32 -8.21 -4.91 -27.52
C TYR A 32 -8.30 -6.42 -27.21
N ASP A 33 -7.24 -6.97 -26.63
CA ASP A 33 -7.19 -8.34 -26.17
C ASP A 33 -7.96 -8.49 -24.85
N SER A 34 -9.16 -9.08 -24.93
CA SER A 34 -10.04 -9.29 -23.77
C SER A 34 -9.36 -10.06 -22.64
N SER A 35 -8.51 -11.03 -22.99
CA SER A 35 -7.80 -11.89 -22.04
C SER A 35 -6.78 -11.10 -21.23
N TYR A 36 -5.95 -10.29 -21.90
CA TYR A 36 -4.99 -9.41 -21.25
C TYR A 36 -5.67 -8.27 -20.48
N ALA A 37 -6.72 -7.65 -21.05
CA ALA A 37 -7.48 -6.59 -20.38
C ALA A 37 -8.12 -7.08 -19.07
N SER A 38 -8.67 -8.30 -19.07
CA SER A 38 -9.23 -8.94 -17.88
C SER A 38 -8.17 -9.22 -16.82
N TYR A 39 -6.99 -9.70 -17.23
CA TYR A 39 -5.84 -9.91 -16.36
C TYR A 39 -5.39 -8.60 -15.68
N VAL A 40 -5.17 -7.53 -16.45
CA VAL A 40 -4.77 -6.22 -15.90
C VAL A 40 -5.82 -5.68 -14.93
N SER A 41 -7.11 -5.83 -15.28
CA SER A 41 -8.22 -5.41 -14.40
C SER A 41 -8.21 -6.18 -13.08
N PHE A 42 -7.93 -7.48 -13.11
CA PHE A 42 -7.77 -8.30 -11.92
C PHE A 42 -6.65 -7.78 -11.01
N PHE A 43 -5.46 -7.44 -11.53
CA PHE A 43 -4.39 -6.86 -10.70
C PHE A 43 -4.77 -5.52 -10.08
N HIS A 44 -5.49 -4.67 -10.82
CA HIS A 44 -5.95 -3.41 -10.27
C HIS A 44 -6.92 -3.61 -9.10
N ILE A 45 -7.85 -4.56 -9.24
CA ILE A 45 -8.79 -4.92 -8.17
C ILE A 45 -8.03 -5.53 -6.98
N GLU A 46 -7.13 -6.48 -7.23
CA GLU A 46 -6.35 -7.15 -6.17
C GLU A 46 -5.50 -6.14 -5.39
N ARG A 47 -4.83 -5.22 -6.10
CA ARG A 47 -4.05 -4.15 -5.46
C ARG A 47 -4.90 -3.27 -4.57
N ILE A 48 -6.12 -2.93 -4.99
CA ILE A 48 -7.04 -2.07 -4.22
C ILE A 48 -7.57 -2.84 -3.00
N GLN A 49 -7.94 -4.11 -3.17
CA GLN A 49 -8.54 -4.91 -2.10
C GLN A 49 -7.53 -5.41 -1.06
N ARG A 50 -6.31 -5.76 -1.49
CA ARG A 50 -5.27 -6.38 -0.67
C ARG A 50 -3.96 -5.61 -0.70
N HIS A 51 -4.03 -4.30 -0.47
CA HIS A 51 -2.83 -3.49 -0.40
C HIS A 51 -1.99 -3.87 0.83
N PRO A 52 -0.77 -4.43 0.67
CA PRO A 52 -0.01 -5.03 1.79
C PRO A 52 0.34 -4.00 2.86
N VAL A 53 0.69 -2.77 2.46
CA VAL A 53 0.98 -1.69 3.40
C VAL A 53 -0.24 -1.31 4.23
N LEU A 54 -1.43 -1.33 3.62
CA LEU A 54 -2.66 -0.97 4.32
C LEU A 54 -3.04 -2.06 5.34
N ASN A 55 -2.92 -3.33 4.94
CA ASN A 55 -3.20 -4.47 5.83
C ASN A 55 -2.27 -4.45 7.04
N VAL A 56 -0.96 -4.30 6.82
CA VAL A 56 0.02 -4.20 7.92
C VAL A 56 -0.26 -2.97 8.79
N PHE A 57 -0.62 -1.83 8.21
CA PHE A 57 -0.96 -0.63 8.96
C PHE A 57 -2.21 -0.83 9.85
N ILE A 58 -3.26 -1.48 9.32
CA ILE A 58 -4.46 -1.84 10.07
C ILE A 58 -4.11 -2.78 11.22
N ASP A 59 -3.25 -3.77 10.98
CA ASP A 59 -2.81 -4.72 12.01
C ASP A 59 -2.01 -4.04 13.12
N ILE A 60 -1.09 -3.12 12.78
CA ILE A 60 -0.37 -2.30 13.76
C ILE A 60 -1.36 -1.49 14.61
N ILE A 61 -2.33 -0.82 14.00
CA ILE A 61 -3.35 -0.06 14.73
C ILE A 61 -4.17 -0.97 15.63
N ARG A 62 -4.61 -2.13 15.12
CA ARG A 62 -5.42 -3.10 15.87
C ARG A 62 -4.67 -3.60 17.10
N GLN A 63 -3.40 -3.98 16.95
CA GLN A 63 -2.55 -4.41 18.07
C GLN A 63 -2.43 -3.30 19.11
N ARG A 64 -2.14 -2.06 18.69
CA ARG A 64 -2.05 -0.91 19.60
C ARG A 64 -3.36 -0.62 20.33
N LEU A 65 -4.50 -0.75 19.66
CA LEU A 65 -5.82 -0.60 20.30
C LEU A 65 -6.07 -1.67 21.36
N ILE A 66 -5.70 -2.91 21.08
CA ILE A 66 -5.80 -4.02 22.05
C ILE A 66 -4.90 -3.74 23.26
N ASP A 67 -3.67 -3.30 23.04
CA ASP A 67 -2.73 -2.98 24.12
C ASP A 67 -3.23 -1.83 24.99
N ILE A 68 -3.76 -0.76 24.37
CA ILE A 68 -4.38 0.35 25.09
C ILE A 68 -5.57 -0.12 25.92
N ARG A 69 -6.44 -0.99 25.39
CA ARG A 69 -7.57 -1.56 26.14
C ARG A 69 -7.09 -2.39 27.33
N LYS A 70 -6.06 -3.23 27.15
CA LYS A 70 -5.44 -4.00 28.23
C LYS A 70 -4.84 -3.10 29.31
N LEU A 71 -4.15 -2.03 28.91
CA LEU A 71 -3.58 -1.05 29.84
C LEU A 71 -4.66 -0.32 30.63
N LYS A 72 -5.74 0.13 29.97
CA LYS A 72 -6.88 0.77 30.65
C LYS A 72 -7.52 -0.15 31.69
N LEU A 73 -7.74 -1.43 31.36
CA LEU A 73 -8.28 -2.41 32.31
C LEU A 73 -7.36 -2.65 33.52
N LYS A 74 -6.04 -2.56 33.34
CA LYS A 74 -5.07 -2.64 34.44
C LYS A 74 -5.09 -1.37 35.31
N LEU A 75 -5.14 -0.20 34.68
CA LEU A 75 -5.20 1.10 35.39
C LEU A 75 -6.50 1.29 36.17
N THR A 76 -7.65 0.80 35.70
CA THR A 76 -8.89 0.85 36.50
C THR A 76 -8.79 0.05 37.80
N LYS A 77 -7.84 -0.89 37.91
CA LYS A 77 -7.58 -1.66 39.13
C LYS A 77 -6.55 -1.03 40.07
N GLU A 78 -5.78 -0.04 39.61
CA GLU A 78 -4.75 0.65 40.41
C GLU A 78 -4.86 2.16 40.20
N GLN A 79 -5.27 2.93 41.22
CA GLN A 79 -5.33 4.39 41.17
C GLN A 79 -3.94 5.00 40.86
N GLN A 80 -3.67 5.27 39.57
CA GLN A 80 -2.42 5.83 39.04
C GLN A 80 -2.66 6.87 37.94
N ASP A 81 -3.63 7.77 38.11
CA ASP A 81 -3.97 8.80 37.11
C ASP A 81 -2.79 9.74 36.78
N HIS A 82 -1.96 10.11 37.76
CA HIS A 82 -0.82 11.02 37.54
C HIS A 82 0.33 10.39 36.75
N LYS A 83 0.56 9.07 36.85
CA LYS A 83 1.63 8.40 36.11
C LYS A 83 1.26 8.24 34.63
N TYR A 84 -0.01 7.98 34.36
CA TYR A 84 -0.55 7.79 33.02
C TYR A 84 -0.49 9.06 32.16
N GLU A 85 -0.84 10.21 32.72
CA GLU A 85 -0.79 11.49 32.00
C GLU A 85 0.65 11.90 31.61
N ASN A 86 1.62 11.67 32.49
CA ASN A 86 3.04 11.94 32.18
C ASN A 86 3.57 11.07 31.03
N GLU A 87 3.20 9.78 30.99
CA GLU A 87 3.58 8.88 29.90
C GLU A 87 2.99 9.31 28.55
N LYS A 88 1.73 9.78 28.51
CA LYS A 88 1.13 10.34 27.29
C LYS A 88 1.87 11.56 26.79
N LEU A 89 2.19 12.51 27.67
CA LEU A 89 2.91 13.73 27.31
C LEU A 89 4.30 13.41 26.73
N SER A 90 4.99 12.42 27.30
CA SER A 90 6.27 11.91 26.80
C SER A 90 6.13 11.30 25.40
N GLN A 91 5.08 10.49 25.17
CA GLN A 91 4.80 9.92 23.84
C GLN A 91 4.50 11.01 22.80
N LEU A 92 3.67 12.00 23.13
CA LEU A 92 3.36 13.13 22.25
C LEU A 92 4.62 13.91 21.87
N THR A 93 5.49 14.16 22.84
CA THR A 93 6.77 14.84 22.59
C THR A 93 7.63 14.05 21.61
N ARG A 94 7.76 12.72 21.79
CA ARG A 94 8.48 11.85 20.86
C ARG A 94 7.85 11.85 19.46
N PHE A 95 6.52 11.82 19.34
CA PHE A 95 5.85 11.89 18.05
C PHE A 95 6.08 13.24 17.35
N ARG A 96 6.08 14.36 18.10
CA ARG A 96 6.38 15.69 17.57
C ARG A 96 7.82 15.77 17.02
N TRP A 97 8.78 15.22 17.76
CA TRP A 97 10.18 15.17 17.31
C TRP A 97 10.36 14.25 16.11
N SER A 98 9.74 13.06 16.10
CA SER A 98 9.77 12.17 14.94
C SER A 98 9.15 12.84 13.70
N LEU A 99 8.03 13.55 13.86
CA LEU A 99 7.40 14.29 12.77
C LEU A 99 8.32 15.41 12.24
N ALA A 100 8.95 16.17 13.13
CA ALA A 100 9.91 17.21 12.74
C ALA A 100 11.09 16.61 11.97
N TYR A 101 11.66 15.52 12.47
CA TYR A 101 12.75 14.79 11.82
C TYR A 101 12.37 14.32 10.40
N THR A 102 11.20 13.69 10.25
CA THR A 102 10.70 13.24 8.95
C THR A 102 10.48 14.40 7.99
N LEU A 103 9.94 15.52 8.47
CA LEU A 103 9.68 16.70 7.64
C LEU A 103 10.98 17.37 7.19
N ILE A 104 12.00 17.44 8.05
CA ILE A 104 13.30 18.01 7.69
C ILE A 104 13.94 17.21 6.55
N HIS A 105 13.87 15.86 6.60
CA HIS A 105 14.45 14.99 5.58
C HIS A 105 13.60 14.85 4.31
N ASN A 106 12.32 15.22 4.35
CA ASN A 106 11.39 15.07 3.24
C ASN A 106 10.72 16.41 2.92
N GLU A 107 11.46 17.34 2.31
CA GLU A 107 10.99 18.71 2.07
C GLU A 107 9.74 18.79 1.20
N GLN A 108 9.60 17.88 0.22
CA GLN A 108 8.44 17.79 -0.66
C GLN A 108 7.13 17.65 0.15
N LEU A 109 7.16 16.89 1.24
CA LEU A 109 5.98 16.64 2.09
C LEU A 109 5.55 17.90 2.88
N LYS A 110 6.46 18.86 3.13
CA LYS A 110 6.12 20.12 3.81
C LYS A 110 5.07 20.89 3.00
N ARG A 111 5.22 20.91 1.67
CA ARG A 111 4.31 21.62 0.74
C ARG A 111 2.91 20.98 0.72
N TYR A 112 2.84 19.64 0.59
CA TYR A 112 1.56 18.93 0.56
C TYR A 112 0.80 18.97 1.89
N ARG A 113 1.50 19.00 3.02
CA ARG A 113 0.87 19.08 4.36
C ARG A 113 0.14 20.40 4.59
N LYS A 114 0.76 21.53 4.24
CA LYS A 114 0.20 22.87 4.50
C LYS A 114 -1.09 23.11 3.72
N HIS A 115 -1.20 22.56 2.51
CA HIS A 115 -2.39 22.74 1.67
C HIS A 115 -3.64 22.03 2.19
N ARG A 116 -3.49 20.90 2.90
CA ARG A 116 -4.63 20.13 3.44
C ARG A 116 -5.17 20.66 4.78
N LEU A 117 -4.49 21.65 5.38
CA LEU A 117 -4.84 22.24 6.68
C LEU A 117 -5.33 23.70 6.55
N SER A 118 -5.33 24.26 5.34
CA SER A 118 -5.90 25.57 5.00
C SER A 118 -7.24 25.37 4.32
#